data_AF-A0A411YI43-F1
#
_entry.id   AF-A0A411YI43-F1
#
_cell.length_a   1.000
_cell.length_b   1.000
_cell.length_c   1.000
_cell.angle_alpha   90.00
_cell.angle_beta   90.00
_cell.angle_gamma   90.00
#
_symmetry.space_group_name_H-M   'P 1'
#
loop_
_entity.id
_entity.type
_entity.pdbx_description
1 polymer ?
#
loop_
_entity_poly.entity_id
_entity_poly.type
_entity_poly.pdbx_seq_one_letter_code
_entity_poly.pdbx_strand_id
1 'polypeptide(L)'
;MSADATAARPIALGHLTLLDLAPPDLVEVAAHAGYTGIGVRVATAGTAEAPWPMTGANPPMRAETRRRADALGLEIVDVEVVRLTPETRRGDHAAVLEAGAALGARVINVIGDDPDEARCAESFAALAEDARAHGLRPLLEPMAYRAVDRVETAARIAAASAGGGVLVDCLHAYRCEASARTLATLPADRVPLVQLCDAPASTPPLPAEPPLLPRGQHGSRATVATSSAITSPSRTRWPGPPSASGAPARPPTSSRRSSATRRPPPPSWTARWAPAEAWTCWSTPRASCGNTRRPSSPATTGTRRSPSTSRPRT
;
A
#
# COMPACT_ATOMS: atom_id res chain seq x y z
N MET A 1 -22.66 -31.45 -2.05
CA MET A 1 -22.65 -30.03 -1.65
C MET A 1 -21.24 -29.66 -1.24
N SER A 2 -20.54 -28.86 -2.04
CA SER A 2 -19.43 -28.03 -1.55
C SER A 2 -19.24 -26.91 -2.57
N ALA A 3 -19.89 -25.78 -2.33
CA ALA A 3 -19.53 -24.55 -3.00
C ALA A 3 -18.37 -23.98 -2.19
N ASP A 4 -17.15 -24.28 -2.61
CA ASP A 4 -15.97 -23.56 -2.14
C ASP A 4 -16.02 -22.18 -2.79
N ALA A 5 -16.82 -21.30 -2.19
CA ALA A 5 -16.82 -19.89 -2.52
C ALA A 5 -15.42 -19.38 -2.22
N THR A 6 -14.62 -19.24 -3.28
CA THR A 6 -13.31 -18.60 -3.24
C THR A 6 -13.51 -17.24 -2.60
N ALA A 7 -13.25 -17.12 -1.29
CA ALA A 7 -13.50 -15.91 -0.56
C ALA A 7 -12.63 -14.83 -1.20
N ALA A 8 -13.27 -13.86 -1.87
CA ALA A 8 -12.57 -12.77 -2.53
C ALA A 8 -11.64 -12.11 -1.50
N ARG A 9 -10.34 -12.01 -1.85
CA ARG A 9 -9.37 -11.34 -0.99
C ARG A 9 -9.78 -9.88 -0.85
N PRO A 10 -9.85 -9.32 0.37
CA PRO A 10 -10.18 -7.91 0.54
C PRO A 10 -9.18 -7.04 -0.22
N ILE A 11 -9.71 -6.08 -0.99
CA ILE A 11 -8.93 -5.05 -1.67
C ILE A 11 -9.33 -3.70 -1.08
N ALA A 12 -8.34 -2.90 -0.72
CA ALA A 12 -8.51 -1.58 -0.15
C ALA A 12 -7.81 -0.51 -1.01
N LEU A 13 -8.32 0.72 -0.96
CA LEU A 13 -7.73 1.85 -1.67
C LEU A 13 -6.70 2.54 -0.78
N GLY A 14 -5.42 2.56 -1.19
CA GLY A 14 -4.37 3.29 -0.44
C GLY A 14 -4.51 4.80 -0.62
N HIS A 15 -4.35 5.58 0.46
CA HIS A 15 -4.57 7.04 0.43
C HIS A 15 -3.66 7.76 -0.56
N LEU A 16 -2.42 7.28 -0.75
CA LEU A 16 -1.49 7.83 -1.75
C LEU A 16 -2.07 7.88 -3.17
N THR A 17 -3.06 7.04 -3.49
CA THR A 17 -3.74 7.05 -4.80
C THR A 17 -4.52 8.34 -5.06
N LEU A 18 -5.12 8.93 -4.02
CA LEU A 18 -5.97 10.14 -4.08
C LEU A 18 -5.69 11.03 -2.87
N LEU A 19 -4.41 11.36 -2.69
CA LEU A 19 -3.91 11.98 -1.45
C LEU A 19 -4.43 13.40 -1.22
N ASP A 20 -4.91 14.06 -2.27
CA ASP A 20 -5.60 15.34 -2.24
C ASP A 20 -7.02 15.27 -1.66
N LEU A 21 -7.64 14.09 -1.63
CA LEU A 21 -8.93 13.89 -0.97
C LEU A 21 -8.77 13.81 0.54
N ALA A 22 -9.71 14.41 1.26
CA ALA A 22 -9.75 14.23 2.71
C ALA A 22 -10.08 12.77 3.05
N PRO A 23 -9.55 12.21 4.16
CA PRO A 23 -9.82 10.83 4.56
C PRO A 23 -11.31 10.42 4.58
N PRO A 24 -12.28 11.26 5.02
CA PRO A 24 -13.69 10.92 4.91
C PRO A 24 -14.22 10.77 3.48
N ASP A 25 -13.73 11.60 2.56
CA ASP A 25 -14.18 11.59 1.16
C ASP A 25 -13.53 10.41 0.41
N LEU A 26 -12.31 10.01 0.79
CA LEU A 26 -11.68 8.78 0.32
C LEU A 26 -12.54 7.54 0.62
N VAL A 27 -13.19 7.48 1.80
CA VAL A 27 -14.11 6.38 2.16
C VAL A 27 -15.24 6.29 1.13
N GLU A 28 -15.86 7.42 0.79
CA GLU A 28 -16.97 7.45 -0.16
C GLU A 28 -16.51 7.01 -1.55
N VAL A 29 -15.38 7.53 -2.03
CA VAL A 29 -14.81 7.14 -3.34
C VAL A 29 -14.50 5.64 -3.36
N ALA A 30 -13.87 5.11 -2.31
CA ALA A 30 -13.55 3.70 -2.21
C ALA A 30 -14.81 2.83 -2.23
N ALA A 31 -15.87 3.22 -1.50
CA ALA A 31 -17.16 2.52 -1.49
C ALA A 31 -17.80 2.48 -2.88
N HIS A 32 -17.87 3.63 -3.55
CA HIS A 32 -18.46 3.74 -4.89
C HIS A 32 -17.67 2.97 -5.94
N ALA A 33 -16.35 2.89 -5.79
CA ALA A 33 -15.47 2.12 -6.67
C ALA A 33 -15.44 0.61 -6.35
N GLY A 34 -16.17 0.15 -5.32
CA GLY A 34 -16.29 -1.28 -4.97
C GLY A 34 -15.14 -1.83 -4.14
N TYR A 35 -14.31 -0.98 -3.54
CA TYR A 35 -13.31 -1.40 -2.57
C TYR A 35 -13.98 -1.82 -1.26
N THR A 36 -13.30 -2.73 -0.54
CA THR A 36 -13.75 -3.26 0.75
C THR A 36 -13.07 -2.57 1.94
N GLY A 37 -12.14 -1.65 1.67
CA GLY A 37 -11.47 -0.89 2.70
C GLY A 37 -10.61 0.25 2.14
N ILE A 38 -9.91 0.94 3.03
CA ILE A 38 -8.97 2.01 2.72
C ILE A 38 -7.73 1.96 3.62
N GLY A 39 -6.63 2.49 3.13
CA GLY A 39 -5.51 2.95 3.96
C GLY A 39 -5.62 4.45 4.21
N VAL A 40 -5.20 4.94 5.38
CA VAL A 40 -5.41 6.34 5.77
C VAL A 40 -4.11 7.02 6.21
N ARG A 41 -3.71 8.06 5.46
CA ARG A 41 -2.69 9.04 5.88
C ARG A 41 -3.14 9.83 7.12
N VAL A 42 -2.58 9.53 8.28
CA VAL A 42 -2.79 10.21 9.57
C VAL A 42 -1.60 11.07 10.02
N ALA A 43 -0.41 10.86 9.44
CA ALA A 43 0.80 11.61 9.70
C ALA A 43 1.55 11.89 8.39
N THR A 44 2.38 12.93 8.37
CA THR A 44 3.10 13.35 7.16
C THR A 44 4.35 12.49 6.92
N ALA A 45 4.68 12.22 5.66
CA ALA A 45 5.92 11.55 5.26
C ALA A 45 7.14 12.49 5.24
N GLY A 46 6.92 13.80 5.34
CA GLY A 46 7.98 14.81 5.35
C GLY A 46 7.46 16.16 5.81
N THR A 47 8.37 17.11 6.00
CA THR A 47 8.08 18.46 6.51
C THR A 47 7.36 19.35 5.50
N ALA A 48 7.50 19.07 4.20
CA ALA A 48 6.84 19.82 3.13
C ALA A 48 5.37 19.40 2.90
N GLU A 49 4.96 18.24 3.44
CA GLU A 49 3.61 17.72 3.29
C GLU A 49 2.63 18.43 4.23
N ALA A 50 1.52 18.93 3.69
CA ALA A 50 0.44 19.50 4.47
C ALA A 50 -0.30 18.39 5.26
N PRO A 51 -0.34 18.45 6.61
CA PRO A 51 -0.96 17.39 7.40
C PRO A 51 -2.48 17.36 7.25
N TRP A 52 -3.06 16.17 7.39
CA TRP A 52 -4.48 16.02 7.69
C TRP A 52 -4.68 16.10 9.21
N PRO A 53 -5.71 16.80 9.73
CA PRO A 53 -5.98 16.91 11.17
C PRO A 53 -6.56 15.59 11.73
N MET A 54 -5.72 14.57 11.83
CA MET A 54 -6.09 13.19 12.21
C MET A 54 -5.60 12.79 13.61
N THR A 55 -4.64 13.53 14.17
CA THR A 55 -4.03 13.27 15.49
C THR A 55 -4.56 14.23 16.56
N GLY A 56 -4.32 13.90 17.83
CA GLY A 56 -4.86 14.60 19.00
C GLY A 56 -6.07 13.89 19.61
N ALA A 57 -6.60 14.46 20.70
CA ALA A 57 -7.59 13.79 21.56
C ALA A 57 -8.83 13.33 20.77
N ASN A 58 -9.54 14.25 20.10
CA ASN A 58 -10.76 13.93 19.34
C ASN A 58 -10.91 14.77 18.06
N PRO A 59 -10.01 14.63 17.07
CA PRO A 59 -10.11 15.33 15.80
C PRO A 59 -11.42 14.99 15.05
N PRO A 60 -12.22 16.01 14.65
CA PRO A 60 -13.47 15.79 13.92
C PRO A 60 -13.30 15.00 12.62
N MET A 61 -12.20 15.20 11.88
CA MET A 61 -11.92 14.49 10.63
C MET A 61 -11.72 12.99 10.85
N ARG A 62 -11.03 12.59 11.93
CA ARG A 62 -10.85 11.18 12.29
C ARG A 62 -12.18 10.52 12.64
N ALA A 63 -12.99 11.20 13.47
CA ALA A 63 -14.30 10.71 13.85
C ALA A 63 -15.23 10.56 12.64
N GLU A 64 -15.21 11.54 11.73
CA GLU A 64 -15.96 11.52 10.48
C GLU A 64 -15.55 10.35 9.57
N THR A 65 -14.23 10.15 9.41
CA THR A 65 -13.68 9.05 8.61
C THR A 65 -14.17 7.70 9.13
N ARG A 66 -14.07 7.48 10.44
CA ARG A 66 -14.56 6.25 11.08
C ARG A 66 -16.06 6.07 10.87
N ARG A 67 -16.85 7.12 11.11
CA ARG A 67 -18.31 7.08 10.95
C ARG A 67 -18.73 6.71 9.54
N ARG A 68 -18.11 7.30 8.51
CA ARG A 68 -18.41 6.98 7.11
C ARG A 68 -17.99 5.56 6.75
N ALA A 69 -16.84 5.11 7.24
CA ALA A 69 -16.37 3.74 7.01
C ALA A 69 -17.36 2.72 7.60
N ASP A 70 -17.82 2.94 8.83
CA ASP A 70 -18.84 2.10 9.46
C ASP A 70 -20.18 2.13 8.69
N ALA A 71 -20.63 3.31 8.25
CA ALA A 71 -21.90 3.46 7.52
C ALA A 71 -21.88 2.78 6.14
N LEU A 72 -20.73 2.78 5.47
CA LEU A 72 -20.55 2.22 4.13
C LEU A 72 -20.00 0.78 4.15
N GLY A 73 -19.66 0.25 5.32
CA GLY A 73 -19.13 -1.09 5.50
C GLY A 73 -17.70 -1.27 5.00
N LEU A 74 -16.89 -0.20 5.03
CA LEU A 74 -15.47 -0.25 4.68
C LEU A 74 -14.60 -0.50 5.91
N GLU A 75 -13.55 -1.29 5.72
CA GLU A 75 -12.51 -1.47 6.71
C GLU A 75 -11.43 -0.39 6.58
N ILE A 76 -10.95 0.15 7.70
CA ILE A 76 -9.66 0.87 7.73
C ILE A 76 -8.58 -0.19 7.89
N VAL A 77 -7.83 -0.46 6.83
CA VAL A 77 -6.86 -1.57 6.80
C VAL A 77 -5.58 -1.16 7.51
N ASP A 78 -5.04 -0.01 7.13
CA ASP A 78 -3.79 0.53 7.63
C ASP A 78 -3.86 2.04 7.85
N VAL A 79 -2.90 2.54 8.63
CA VAL A 79 -2.62 3.97 8.74
C VAL A 79 -1.19 4.27 8.36
N GLU A 80 -0.98 5.47 7.81
CA GLU A 80 0.29 5.94 7.29
C GLU A 80 0.63 7.33 7.88
N VAL A 81 1.88 7.68 8.19
CA VAL A 81 3.10 6.88 8.13
C VAL A 81 3.98 7.18 9.34
N VAL A 82 4.74 6.18 9.79
CA VAL A 82 5.82 6.37 10.77
C VAL A 82 7.16 6.34 10.07
N ARG A 83 8.09 7.20 10.50
CA ARG A 83 9.47 7.21 10.01
C ARG A 83 10.42 6.98 11.17
N LEU A 84 11.29 6.00 11.01
CA LEU A 84 12.38 5.72 11.95
C LEU A 84 13.64 6.41 11.44
N THR A 85 14.15 7.39 12.18
CA THR A 85 15.39 8.11 11.92
C THR A 85 16.36 7.89 13.09
N PRO A 86 17.65 8.28 12.96
CA PRO A 86 18.59 8.17 14.08
C PRO A 86 18.16 8.90 15.37
N GLU A 87 17.28 9.90 15.24
CA GLU A 87 16.76 10.70 16.33
C GLU A 87 15.46 10.16 16.95
N THR A 88 14.86 9.13 16.35
CA THR A 88 13.62 8.54 16.85
C THR A 88 13.78 8.05 18.27
N ARG A 89 12.88 8.47 19.14
CA ARG A 89 12.77 8.04 20.53
C ARG A 89 11.47 7.29 20.76
N ARG A 90 11.48 6.43 21.78
CA ARG A 90 10.28 5.73 22.22
C ARG A 90 9.21 6.76 22.62
N GLY A 91 7.98 6.56 22.15
CA GLY A 91 6.85 7.47 22.39
C GLY A 91 6.65 8.57 21.33
N ASP A 92 7.62 8.85 20.46
CA ASP A 92 7.49 9.89 19.41
C ASP A 92 6.29 9.67 18.48
N HIS A 93 5.85 8.41 18.34
CA HIS A 93 4.76 8.00 17.46
C HIS A 93 3.43 7.74 18.18
N ALA A 94 3.32 8.09 19.48
CA ALA A 94 2.10 7.84 20.27
C ALA A 94 0.84 8.41 19.60
N ALA A 95 0.89 9.65 19.12
CA ALA A 95 -0.25 10.29 18.46
C ALA A 95 -0.72 9.56 17.19
N VAL A 96 0.21 8.92 16.47
CA VAL A 96 -0.08 8.13 15.27
C VAL A 96 -0.73 6.79 15.65
N LEU A 97 -0.21 6.13 16.69
CA LEU A 97 -0.76 4.89 17.22
C LEU A 97 -2.17 5.09 17.79
N GLU A 98 -2.40 6.18 18.53
CA GLU A 98 -3.72 6.57 19.02
C GLU A 98 -4.71 6.83 17.88
N ALA A 99 -4.29 7.53 16.83
CA ALA A 99 -5.12 7.78 15.66
C ALA A 99 -5.47 6.46 14.93
N GLY A 100 -4.51 5.57 14.75
CA GLY A 100 -4.73 4.25 14.15
C GLY A 100 -5.69 3.38 14.97
N ALA A 101 -5.53 3.35 16.29
CA ALA A 101 -6.42 2.64 17.21
C ALA A 101 -7.85 3.20 17.15
N ALA A 102 -8.01 4.51 17.18
CA ALA A 102 -9.32 5.16 17.12
C ALA A 102 -10.04 4.95 15.77
N LEU A 103 -9.30 4.80 14.68
CA LEU A 103 -9.84 4.40 13.39
C LEU A 103 -10.15 2.90 13.30
N GLY A 104 -9.61 2.09 14.21
CA GLY A 104 -9.70 0.63 14.19
C GLY A 104 -8.87 0.00 13.08
N ALA A 105 -7.74 0.63 12.70
CA ALA A 105 -6.80 0.08 11.75
C ALA A 105 -6.11 -1.18 12.30
N ARG A 106 -5.61 -2.04 11.41
CA ARG A 106 -4.91 -3.28 11.82
C ARG A 106 -3.40 -3.12 11.80
N VAL A 107 -2.88 -2.36 10.85
CA VAL A 107 -1.45 -2.22 10.62
C VAL A 107 -1.06 -0.76 10.45
N ILE A 108 0.22 -0.47 10.61
CA ILE A 108 0.79 0.86 10.42
C ILE A 108 2.00 0.75 9.50
N ASN A 109 2.04 1.58 8.46
CA ASN A 109 3.18 1.63 7.53
C ASN A 109 4.36 2.37 8.19
N VAL A 110 5.55 1.78 8.09
CA VAL A 110 6.79 2.28 8.68
C VAL A 110 7.88 2.39 7.62
N ILE A 111 8.51 3.55 7.54
CA ILE A 111 9.68 3.83 6.71
C ILE A 111 10.94 3.77 7.57
N GLY A 112 11.93 2.99 7.15
CA GLY A 112 13.26 2.96 7.77
C GLY A 112 14.22 3.94 7.09
N ASP A 113 14.48 5.08 7.75
CA ASP A 113 15.41 6.13 7.31
C ASP A 113 16.71 6.17 8.15
N ASP A 114 16.85 5.30 9.14
CA ASP A 114 18.08 5.16 9.92
C ASP A 114 19.10 4.26 9.19
N PRO A 115 20.29 4.77 8.79
CA PRO A 115 21.33 3.99 8.11
C PRO A 115 22.01 2.93 9.01
N ASP A 116 21.83 3.01 10.33
CA ASP A 116 22.31 1.99 11.25
C ASP A 116 21.22 0.93 11.44
N GLU A 117 21.43 -0.24 10.84
CA GLU A 117 20.45 -1.33 10.89
C GLU A 117 20.14 -1.78 12.33
N ALA A 118 21.14 -1.82 13.21
CA ALA A 118 20.95 -2.28 14.58
C ALA A 118 20.08 -1.29 15.36
N ARG A 119 20.38 0.01 15.26
CA ARG A 119 19.56 1.05 15.90
C ARG A 119 18.15 1.14 15.27
N CYS A 120 18.04 0.93 13.96
CA CYS A 120 16.74 0.83 13.29
C CYS A 120 15.94 -0.37 13.83
N ALA A 121 16.58 -1.51 14.06
CA ALA A 121 15.95 -2.70 14.60
C ALA A 121 15.47 -2.49 16.05
N GLU A 122 16.28 -1.85 16.89
CA GLU A 122 15.91 -1.49 18.26
C GLU A 122 14.70 -0.53 18.27
N SER A 123 14.72 0.51 17.44
CA SER A 123 13.62 1.46 17.30
C SER A 123 12.34 0.79 16.78
N PHE A 124 12.46 -0.10 15.79
CA PHE A 124 11.33 -0.85 15.24
C PHE A 124 10.74 -1.84 16.25
N ALA A 125 11.59 -2.50 17.04
CA ALA A 125 11.14 -3.38 18.12
C ALA A 125 10.39 -2.61 19.22
N ALA A 126 10.90 -1.44 19.62
CA ALA A 126 10.21 -0.56 20.58
C ALA A 126 8.85 -0.08 20.04
N LEU A 127 8.79 0.32 18.76
CA LEU A 127 7.53 0.69 18.10
C LEU A 127 6.56 -0.49 18.05
N ALA A 128 7.02 -1.71 17.77
CA ALA A 128 6.18 -2.90 17.73
C ALA A 128 5.54 -3.20 19.09
N GLU A 129 6.29 -3.04 20.18
CA GLU A 129 5.76 -3.21 21.53
C GLU A 129 4.73 -2.14 21.89
N ASP A 130 5.00 -0.88 21.54
CA ASP A 130 4.04 0.22 21.78
C ASP A 130 2.78 0.03 20.92
N ALA A 131 2.92 -0.30 19.63
CA ALA A 131 1.80 -0.53 18.71
C ALA A 131 0.89 -1.69 19.14
N ARG A 132 1.47 -2.74 19.75
CA ARG A 132 0.71 -3.89 20.27
C ARG A 132 -0.33 -3.46 21.33
N ALA A 133 -0.01 -2.49 22.18
CA ALA A 133 -0.94 -1.95 23.17
C ALA A 133 -2.15 -1.24 22.52
N HIS A 134 -1.98 -0.76 21.29
CA HIS A 134 -3.00 -0.10 20.48
C HIS A 134 -3.72 -1.07 19.53
N GLY A 135 -3.40 -2.37 19.56
CA GLY A 135 -3.96 -3.36 18.63
C GLY A 135 -3.45 -3.21 17.19
N LEU A 136 -2.36 -2.47 16.99
CA LEU A 136 -1.73 -2.21 15.70
C LEU A 136 -0.50 -3.09 15.51
N ARG A 137 -0.18 -3.36 14.25
CA ARG A 137 1.06 -4.05 13.86
C ARG A 137 1.89 -3.18 12.90
N PRO A 138 3.13 -2.81 13.25
CA PRO A 138 3.98 -2.06 12.34
C PRO A 138 4.53 -2.95 11.24
N LEU A 139 4.53 -2.42 10.02
CA LEU A 139 5.09 -3.06 8.84
C LEU A 139 6.18 -2.18 8.25
N LEU A 140 7.40 -2.70 8.18
CA LEU A 140 8.53 -1.99 7.60
C LEU A 140 8.48 -2.11 6.08
N GLU A 141 8.47 -0.98 5.38
CA GLU A 141 8.44 -0.89 3.93
C GLU A 141 9.85 -0.61 3.38
N PRO A 142 10.50 -1.59 2.72
CA PRO A 142 11.80 -1.37 2.09
C PRO A 142 11.63 -0.55 0.82
N MET A 143 12.44 0.49 0.65
CA MET A 143 12.39 1.38 -0.51
C MET A 143 13.81 1.69 -0.99
N ALA A 144 14.09 1.49 -2.28
CA ALA A 144 15.45 1.57 -2.85
C ALA A 144 16.17 2.92 -2.68
N TYR A 145 15.45 3.97 -2.28
CA TYR A 145 15.99 5.32 -2.04
C TYR A 145 15.99 5.71 -0.55
N ARG A 146 15.74 4.76 0.36
CA ARG A 146 15.75 4.91 1.81
C ARG A 146 16.92 4.15 2.42
N ALA A 147 17.11 4.28 3.73
CA ALA A 147 18.16 3.55 4.44
C ALA A 147 17.88 2.04 4.48
N VAL A 148 16.62 1.65 4.70
CA VAL A 148 16.18 0.27 4.51
C VAL A 148 15.77 0.09 3.05
N ASP A 149 16.74 -0.32 2.23
CA ASP A 149 16.65 -0.39 0.76
C ASP A 149 16.43 -1.80 0.20
N ARG A 150 16.33 -2.82 1.06
CA ARG A 150 16.23 -4.23 0.68
C ARG A 150 15.19 -4.97 1.50
N VAL A 151 14.48 -5.89 0.85
CA VAL A 151 13.49 -6.76 1.48
C VAL A 151 14.13 -7.63 2.56
N GLU A 152 15.35 -8.12 2.34
CA GLU A 152 16.11 -8.93 3.28
C GLU A 152 16.48 -8.16 4.54
N THR A 153 16.85 -6.89 4.40
CA THR A 153 17.12 -6.00 5.55
C THR A 153 15.85 -5.73 6.33
N ALA A 154 14.74 -5.40 5.66
CA ALA A 154 13.45 -5.23 6.32
C ALA A 154 13.00 -6.51 7.05
N ALA A 155 13.22 -7.69 6.46
CA ALA A 155 12.90 -8.98 7.05
C ALA A 155 13.74 -9.28 8.30
N ARG A 156 15.04 -8.98 8.30
CA ARG A 156 15.92 -9.14 9.47
C ARG A 156 15.48 -8.22 10.63
N ILE A 157 15.21 -6.95 10.33
CA ILE A 157 14.68 -5.99 11.31
C ILE A 157 13.33 -6.47 11.87
N ALA A 158 12.40 -6.88 10.99
CA ALA A 158 11.09 -7.35 11.41
C ALA A 158 11.16 -8.63 12.24
N ALA A 159 12.07 -9.55 11.92
CA ALA A 159 12.30 -10.79 12.68
C ALA A 159 12.87 -10.51 14.08
N ALA A 160 13.71 -9.48 14.23
CA ALA A 160 14.21 -9.03 15.53
C ALA A 160 13.13 -8.38 16.41
N SER A 161 11.99 -7.98 15.83
CA SER A 161 10.84 -7.45 16.56
C SER A 161 9.85 -8.55 17.01
N ALA A 162 9.29 -8.37 18.20
CA ALA A 162 8.18 -9.18 18.70
C ALA A 162 6.85 -8.78 18.04
N GLY A 163 6.64 -9.26 16.81
CA GLY A 163 5.34 -9.14 16.12
C GLY A 163 5.27 -8.12 14.99
N GLY A 164 6.35 -7.41 14.66
CA GLY A 164 6.39 -6.59 13.44
C GLY A 164 6.36 -7.42 12.15
N GLY A 165 6.16 -6.76 11.02
CA GLY A 165 6.14 -7.37 9.70
C GLY A 165 6.84 -6.53 8.64
N VAL A 166 6.76 -7.00 7.40
CA VAL A 166 7.23 -6.32 6.20
C VAL A 166 6.02 -5.97 5.34
N LEU A 167 5.96 -4.72 4.87
CA LEU A 167 5.03 -4.32 3.83
C LEU A 167 5.71 -4.56 2.49
N VAL A 168 5.08 -5.36 1.62
CA VAL A 168 5.58 -5.57 0.26
C VAL A 168 4.80 -4.67 -0.68
N ASP A 169 5.42 -3.58 -1.12
CA ASP A 169 4.93 -2.79 -2.25
C ASP A 169 5.56 -3.32 -3.55
N CYS A 170 4.76 -3.52 -4.60
CA CYS A 170 5.22 -4.12 -5.85
C CYS A 170 6.28 -3.27 -6.58
N LEU A 171 6.13 -1.95 -6.58
CA LEU A 171 7.10 -1.06 -7.21
C LEU A 171 8.38 -1.04 -6.41
N HIS A 172 8.29 -0.91 -5.09
CA HIS A 172 9.47 -0.92 -4.23
C HIS A 172 10.17 -2.28 -4.25
N ALA A 173 9.46 -3.40 -4.21
CA ALA A 173 10.04 -4.72 -4.37
C ALA A 173 10.85 -4.83 -5.68
N TYR A 174 10.28 -4.38 -6.80
CA TYR A 174 11.00 -4.35 -8.09
C TYR A 174 12.24 -3.45 -8.04
N ARG A 175 12.13 -2.23 -7.49
CA ARG A 175 13.24 -1.27 -7.40
C ARG A 175 14.33 -1.66 -6.41
N CYS A 176 13.97 -2.41 -5.37
CA CYS A 176 14.88 -3.03 -4.42
C CYS A 176 15.48 -4.34 -4.96
N GLU A 177 15.23 -4.67 -6.24
CA GLU A 177 15.71 -5.87 -6.93
C GLU A 177 15.25 -7.19 -6.27
N ALA A 178 14.14 -7.15 -5.54
CA ALA A 178 13.59 -8.32 -4.89
C ALA A 178 13.03 -9.29 -5.94
N SER A 179 13.65 -10.46 -6.03
CA SER A 179 13.16 -11.52 -6.89
C SER A 179 11.90 -12.17 -6.31
N ALA A 180 11.11 -12.80 -7.17
CA ALA A 180 9.95 -13.59 -6.75
C ALA A 180 10.37 -14.74 -5.78
N ARG A 181 11.59 -15.28 -5.95
CA ARG A 181 12.18 -16.25 -5.03
C ARG A 181 12.47 -15.62 -3.67
N THR A 182 13.07 -14.44 -3.62
CA THR A 182 13.32 -13.69 -2.39
C THR A 182 12.03 -13.48 -1.62
N LEU A 183 10.98 -12.98 -2.29
CA LEU A 183 9.69 -12.73 -1.65
C LEU A 183 9.04 -14.02 -1.15
N ALA A 184 9.20 -15.14 -1.87
CA ALA A 184 8.72 -16.45 -1.44
C ALA A 184 9.43 -17.00 -0.19
N THR A 185 10.59 -16.47 0.19
CA THR A 185 11.27 -16.86 1.45
C THR A 185 10.67 -16.16 2.68
N LEU A 186 9.89 -15.10 2.51
CA LEU A 186 9.28 -14.39 3.62
C LEU A 186 8.19 -15.26 4.26
N PRO A 187 8.19 -15.43 5.60
CA PRO A 187 7.10 -16.09 6.29
C PRO A 187 5.77 -15.37 6.01
N ALA A 188 4.72 -16.12 5.66
CA ALA A 188 3.43 -15.53 5.27
C ALA A 188 2.80 -14.68 6.40
N ASP A 189 3.06 -15.04 7.66
CA ASP A 189 2.63 -14.28 8.82
C ASP A 189 3.40 -12.97 9.00
N ARG A 190 4.55 -12.78 8.33
CA ARG A 190 5.35 -11.54 8.34
C ARG A 190 4.98 -10.58 7.22
N VAL A 191 4.13 -10.97 6.27
CA VAL A 191 3.64 -10.10 5.19
C VAL A 191 2.11 -10.00 5.25
N PRO A 192 1.55 -9.27 6.23
CA PRO A 192 0.09 -9.15 6.38
C PRO A 192 -0.54 -8.17 5.38
N LEU A 193 0.27 -7.41 4.63
CA LEU A 193 -0.20 -6.42 3.68
C LEU A 193 0.72 -6.36 2.44
N VAL A 194 0.10 -6.29 1.27
CA VAL A 194 0.79 -6.05 -0.01
C VAL A 194 0.16 -4.82 -0.69
N GLN A 195 0.99 -3.90 -1.15
CA GLN A 195 0.58 -2.77 -1.98
C GLN A 195 0.85 -3.09 -3.45
N LEU A 196 -0.22 -3.08 -4.25
CA LEU A 196 -0.19 -3.31 -5.69
C LEU A 196 -0.17 -1.97 -6.40
N CYS A 197 0.86 -1.73 -7.19
CA CYS A 197 1.00 -0.55 -8.04
C CYS A 197 1.88 -0.89 -9.24
N ASP A 198 1.97 0.02 -10.21
CA ASP A 198 2.81 -0.15 -11.39
C ASP A 198 3.46 1.17 -11.82
N ALA A 199 4.60 1.07 -12.50
CA ALA A 199 5.38 2.17 -13.03
C ALA A 199 6.21 1.71 -14.25
N PRO A 200 6.73 2.63 -15.09
CA PRO A 200 7.65 2.26 -16.17
C PRO A 200 8.86 1.45 -15.66
N ALA A 201 9.24 0.39 -16.36
CA ALA A 201 10.30 -0.53 -15.94
C ALA A 201 11.63 0.18 -15.64
N SER A 202 12.03 1.15 -16.48
CA SER A 202 13.18 2.03 -16.21
C SER A 202 12.79 3.18 -15.29
N THR A 203 13.59 3.47 -14.27
CA THR A 203 13.39 4.66 -13.43
C THR A 203 13.57 5.90 -14.29
N PRO A 204 12.54 6.75 -14.47
CA PRO A 204 12.71 7.98 -15.22
C PRO A 204 13.77 8.88 -14.54
N PRO A 205 14.46 9.74 -15.31
CA PRO A 205 15.25 10.81 -14.70
C PRO A 205 14.33 11.69 -13.84
N LEU A 206 14.81 12.14 -12.68
CA LEU A 206 14.12 13.23 -12.00
C LEU A 206 14.20 14.46 -12.90
N PRO A 207 13.10 15.20 -13.09
CA PRO A 207 13.22 16.57 -13.55
C PRO A 207 14.09 17.36 -12.56
N ALA A 208 14.76 18.42 -13.05
CA ALA A 208 15.65 19.25 -12.25
C ALA A 208 14.96 19.80 -10.98
N GLU A 209 13.65 20.02 -11.06
CA GLU A 209 12.77 20.24 -9.93
C GLU A 209 11.72 19.12 -9.92
N PRO A 210 11.73 18.21 -8.93
CA PRO A 210 10.71 17.18 -8.82
C PRO A 210 9.34 17.84 -8.63
N PRO A 211 8.30 17.42 -9.39
CA PRO A 211 6.97 17.98 -9.22
C PRO A 211 6.48 17.72 -7.80
N LEU A 212 5.84 18.73 -7.21
CA LEU A 212 5.13 18.58 -5.96
C LEU A 212 3.91 17.69 -6.20
N LEU A 213 3.76 16.68 -5.36
CA LEU A 213 2.51 15.95 -5.23
C LEU A 213 1.45 16.87 -4.59
N PRO A 214 0.15 16.52 -4.69
CA PRO A 214 -0.95 17.45 -4.44
C PRO A 214 -0.95 18.13 -3.06
N ARG A 215 -0.26 17.55 -2.07
CA ARG A 215 -0.16 18.12 -0.72
C ARG A 215 1.26 18.56 -0.34
N GLY A 216 2.13 18.80 -1.31
CA GLY A 216 3.48 19.31 -1.07
C GLY A 216 4.53 18.23 -0.81
N GLN A 217 4.20 16.95 -0.94
CA GLN A 217 5.23 15.91 -0.96
C GLN A 217 6.09 16.09 -2.22
N HIS A 218 7.39 15.83 -2.13
CA HIS A 218 8.22 15.79 -3.32
C HIS A 218 8.01 14.45 -4.03
N GLY A 219 7.69 14.47 -5.33
CA GLY A 219 7.74 13.25 -6.14
C GLY A 219 9.16 12.70 -6.15
N SER A 220 9.39 11.53 -5.54
CA SER A 220 10.68 10.84 -5.69
C SER A 220 10.72 10.12 -7.04
N ARG A 221 11.92 9.67 -7.46
CA ARG A 221 12.10 8.82 -8.66
C ARG A 221 11.20 7.60 -8.70
N ALA A 222 10.76 7.16 -7.53
CA ALA A 222 10.00 5.95 -7.32
C ALA A 222 8.51 6.21 -7.05
N THR A 223 8.02 7.45 -7.05
CA THR A 223 6.62 7.75 -6.66
C THR A 223 5.66 7.85 -7.86
N VAL A 224 6.13 7.66 -9.10
CA VAL A 224 5.25 7.62 -10.27
C VAL A 224 4.59 6.25 -10.34
N ALA A 225 3.59 6.03 -9.49
CA ALA A 225 2.79 4.83 -9.43
C ALA A 225 1.37 5.12 -9.96
N THR A 226 0.88 4.32 -10.90
CA THR A 226 -0.53 4.35 -11.31
C THR A 226 -1.33 3.40 -10.41
N SER A 227 -1.92 3.96 -9.36
CA SER A 227 -2.84 3.31 -8.40
C SER A 227 -2.19 2.33 -7.41
N SER A 228 -2.42 2.57 -6.11
CA SER A 228 -2.08 1.64 -5.04
C SER A 228 -3.35 0.91 -4.55
N ALA A 229 -3.49 -0.37 -4.91
CA ALA A 229 -4.49 -1.26 -4.34
C ALA A 229 -3.84 -2.10 -3.23
N ILE A 230 -4.39 -2.04 -2.03
CA ILE A 230 -3.90 -2.76 -0.86
C ILE A 230 -4.61 -4.11 -0.79
N THR A 231 -3.86 -5.20 -0.68
CA THR A 231 -4.43 -6.54 -0.50
C THR A 231 -3.90 -7.19 0.77
N SER A 232 -4.80 -7.80 1.56
CA SER A 232 -4.41 -8.65 2.68
C SER A 232 -4.34 -10.11 2.20
N PRO A 233 -3.17 -10.78 2.30
CA PRO A 233 -3.04 -12.17 1.85
C PRO A 233 -3.80 -13.17 2.73
N SER A 234 -4.25 -12.77 3.93
CA SER A 234 -5.05 -13.62 4.82
C SER A 234 -6.14 -12.85 5.58
N ARG A 235 -7.25 -13.54 5.89
CA ARG A 235 -8.26 -13.08 6.87
C ARG A 235 -7.85 -13.36 8.31
N THR A 236 -6.61 -13.82 8.54
CA THR A 236 -6.14 -14.21 9.86
C THR A 236 -6.08 -12.97 10.73
N ARG A 237 -7.08 -12.84 11.61
CA ARG A 237 -7.12 -11.80 12.63
C ARG A 237 -5.89 -11.99 13.50
N TRP A 238 -5.03 -10.97 13.59
CA TRP A 238 -4.03 -10.93 14.63
C TRP A 238 -4.76 -11.12 15.97
N PRO A 239 -4.41 -12.12 16.79
CA PRO A 239 -4.93 -12.22 18.13
C PRO A 239 -4.28 -11.08 18.92
N GLY A 240 -4.87 -9.89 18.85
CA GLY A 240 -4.54 -8.82 19.79
C GLY A 240 -4.70 -9.33 21.23
N PRO A 241 -4.11 -8.63 22.21
CA PRO A 241 -4.28 -9.03 23.61
C PRO A 241 -5.78 -9.19 23.92
N PRO A 242 -6.18 -10.19 24.75
CA PRO A 242 -7.57 -10.36 25.12
C PRO A 242 -8.09 -9.04 25.71
N SER A 243 -9.15 -8.51 25.11
CA SER A 243 -9.79 -7.28 25.55
C SER A 243 -10.36 -7.48 26.96
N ALA A 244 -9.71 -6.90 27.95
CA ALA A 244 -10.26 -6.74 29.29
C ALA A 244 -11.21 -5.53 29.29
N SER A 245 -12.45 -5.74 28.86
CA SER A 245 -13.54 -4.80 29.13
C SER A 245 -14.84 -5.56 29.40
N GLY A 246 -15.13 -5.73 30.69
CA GLY A 246 -16.49 -5.97 31.15
C GLY A 246 -17.29 -4.69 30.95
N ALA A 247 -18.24 -4.71 30.02
CA ALA A 247 -19.33 -3.75 29.95
C ALA A 247 -20.64 -4.53 29.72
N PRO A 248 -21.75 -4.15 30.39
CA PRO A 248 -22.92 -5.00 30.53
C PRO A 248 -23.74 -5.10 29.24
N ALA A 249 -24.34 -6.27 29.05
CA ALA A 249 -25.20 -6.60 27.93
C ALA A 249 -26.39 -5.63 27.80
N ARG A 250 -26.63 -5.12 26.58
CA ARG A 250 -27.88 -4.43 26.22
C ARG A 250 -28.95 -5.46 25.82
N PRO A 251 -30.23 -5.27 26.20
CA PRO A 251 -31.30 -6.20 25.85
C PRO A 251 -31.75 -6.03 24.39
N PRO A 252 -32.39 -7.06 23.80
CA PRO A 252 -32.73 -7.05 22.37
C PRO A 252 -33.95 -6.19 22.09
N THR A 253 -33.87 -5.33 21.07
CA THR A 253 -35.05 -4.67 20.47
C THR A 253 -35.42 -5.36 19.17
N SER A 254 -36.66 -5.87 19.12
CA SER A 254 -37.32 -6.35 17.91
C SER A 254 -37.71 -5.18 17.02
N SER A 255 -37.38 -5.22 15.72
CA SER A 255 -38.16 -4.47 14.73
C SER A 255 -38.17 -5.15 13.36
N ARG A 256 -39.28 -4.91 12.67
CA ARG A 256 -39.87 -5.62 11.53
C ARG A 256 -39.02 -5.64 10.27
N ARG A 257 -39.13 -6.74 9.51
CA ARG A 257 -38.78 -6.83 8.08
C ARG A 257 -39.66 -5.87 7.26
N SER A 258 -39.02 -5.00 6.48
CA SER A 258 -39.58 -4.43 5.26
C SER A 258 -38.84 -5.03 4.06
N SER A 259 -39.62 -5.54 3.10
CA SER A 259 -39.16 -6.14 1.86
C SER A 259 -38.78 -5.06 0.85
N ALA A 260 -37.48 -4.91 0.58
CA ALA A 260 -36.98 -4.19 -0.58
C ALA A 260 -36.35 -5.19 -1.57
N THR A 261 -36.79 -5.10 -2.82
CA THR A 261 -36.40 -5.93 -3.96
C THR A 261 -34.91 -5.76 -4.29
N ARG A 262 -34.16 -6.86 -4.28
CA ARG A 262 -32.71 -6.91 -4.63
C ARG A 262 -32.53 -6.79 -6.14
N ARG A 263 -31.67 -5.86 -6.59
CA ARG A 263 -31.11 -5.85 -7.96
C ARG A 263 -30.08 -6.98 -8.12
N PRO A 264 -29.94 -7.57 -9.32
CA PRO A 264 -28.97 -8.63 -9.56
C PRO A 264 -27.53 -8.09 -9.54
N PRO A 265 -26.54 -8.91 -9.12
CA PRO A 265 -25.14 -8.52 -9.08
C PRO A 265 -24.53 -8.37 -10.49
N PRO A 266 -23.51 -7.50 -10.67
CA PRO A 266 -22.77 -7.39 -11.92
C PRO A 266 -21.91 -8.65 -12.19
N PRO A 267 -21.52 -8.89 -13.46
CA PRO A 267 -20.81 -10.10 -13.87
C PRO A 267 -19.44 -10.26 -13.19
N SER A 268 -19.17 -11.48 -12.74
CA SER A 268 -17.96 -11.86 -12.01
C SER A 268 -16.73 -11.90 -12.91
N TRP A 269 -15.71 -11.12 -12.56
CA TRP A 269 -14.34 -11.34 -13.02
C TRP A 269 -13.74 -12.51 -12.23
N THR A 270 -13.46 -13.63 -12.91
CA THR A 270 -12.76 -14.77 -12.30
C THR A 270 -11.32 -14.81 -12.78
N ALA A 271 -10.42 -14.25 -11.99
CA ALA A 271 -8.99 -14.54 -12.10
C ALA A 271 -8.64 -15.61 -11.05
N ARG A 272 -8.36 -16.84 -11.50
CA ARG A 272 -7.85 -17.90 -10.62
C ARG A 272 -6.36 -17.65 -10.34
N TRP A 273 -5.98 -17.66 -9.06
CA TRP A 273 -4.57 -17.68 -8.63
C TRP A 273 -4.37 -18.81 -7.61
N ALA A 274 -3.38 -19.66 -7.87
CA ALA A 274 -3.07 -20.90 -7.15
C ALA A 274 -1.87 -20.73 -6.18
N PRO A 275 -1.67 -21.62 -5.18
CA PRO A 275 -0.70 -21.44 -4.09
C PRO A 275 0.74 -21.77 -4.50
N ALA A 276 1.73 -21.19 -3.80
CA ALA A 276 3.21 -21.34 -3.92
C ALA A 276 3.85 -21.11 -5.31
N GLU A 277 3.14 -21.41 -6.40
CA GLU A 277 3.52 -21.16 -7.79
C GLU A 277 3.28 -19.70 -8.22
N ALA A 278 2.59 -18.89 -7.41
CA ALA A 278 2.17 -17.51 -7.73
C ALA A 278 3.32 -16.52 -8.03
N TRP A 279 4.56 -16.86 -7.66
CA TRP A 279 5.75 -16.03 -7.91
C TRP A 279 6.40 -16.31 -9.28
N THR A 280 6.04 -17.40 -9.97
CA THR A 280 6.71 -17.82 -11.22
C THR A 280 6.41 -16.94 -12.44
N CYS A 281 5.36 -16.10 -12.40
CA CYS A 281 5.03 -15.20 -13.51
C CYS A 281 6.05 -14.06 -13.70
N TRP A 282 6.92 -13.83 -12.70
CA TRP A 282 7.92 -12.75 -12.71
C TRP A 282 9.28 -13.17 -13.28
N SER A 283 9.49 -14.46 -13.59
CA SER A 283 10.80 -15.01 -13.96
C SER A 283 11.04 -15.30 -15.45
N THR A 284 10.12 -14.93 -16.35
CA THR A 284 10.29 -15.20 -17.80
C THR A 284 10.34 -13.90 -18.60
N PRO A 285 11.47 -13.53 -19.23
CA PRO A 285 11.40 -12.59 -20.34
C PRO A 285 10.58 -13.26 -21.44
N ARG A 286 9.45 -12.64 -21.85
CA ARG A 286 8.72 -13.07 -23.05
C ARG A 286 9.61 -12.80 -24.26
N ALA A 287 10.45 -13.77 -24.59
CA ALA A 287 11.04 -13.90 -25.91
C ALA A 287 9.94 -14.25 -26.91
N SER A 288 9.76 -13.36 -27.89
CA SER A 288 9.22 -13.60 -29.24
C SER A 288 7.94 -14.44 -29.39
N CYS A 289 6.81 -13.74 -29.48
CA CYS A 289 5.63 -14.11 -30.29
C CYS A 289 5.16 -12.81 -30.98
N GLY A 290 4.99 -12.68 -32.29
CA GLY A 290 5.14 -13.62 -33.37
C GLY A 290 5.23 -12.85 -34.70
N ASN A 291 5.89 -13.51 -35.63
CA ASN A 291 6.01 -13.15 -37.04
C ASN A 291 4.60 -13.07 -37.67
N THR A 292 4.05 -11.87 -37.81
CA THR A 292 2.89 -11.65 -38.68
C THR A 292 3.40 -11.27 -40.06
N ARG A 293 3.18 -12.21 -40.99
CA ARG A 293 3.38 -12.05 -42.43
C ARG A 293 2.74 -10.74 -42.90
N ARG A 294 3.56 -9.80 -43.38
CA ARG A 294 3.11 -8.72 -44.26
C ARG A 294 2.79 -9.30 -45.64
N PRO A 295 1.62 -9.01 -46.25
CA PRO A 295 1.43 -9.27 -47.66
C PRO A 295 2.27 -8.27 -48.46
N SER A 296 3.08 -8.80 -49.37
CA SER A 296 3.90 -8.10 -50.35
C SER A 296 3.05 -7.57 -51.50
N SER A 297 3.33 -6.34 -51.96
CA SER A 297 3.24 -5.83 -53.35
C SER A 297 3.55 -4.32 -53.40
N PRO A 298 3.94 -3.75 -54.56
CA PRO A 298 5.17 -4.01 -55.29
C PRO A 298 6.03 -2.75 -55.42
N ALA A 299 7.24 -2.93 -55.95
CA ALA A 299 8.23 -1.90 -56.19
C ALA A 299 7.74 -0.75 -57.07
N THR A 300 8.01 0.48 -56.66
CA THR A 300 8.14 1.63 -57.56
C THR A 300 9.55 2.18 -57.46
N THR A 301 10.31 1.93 -58.51
CA THR A 301 11.57 2.57 -58.86
C THR A 301 11.43 4.10 -58.90
N GLY A 302 12.33 4.80 -58.20
CA GLY A 302 12.35 6.25 -58.17
C GLY A 302 13.69 6.81 -57.69
N THR A 303 14.71 6.68 -58.53
CA THR A 303 15.96 7.47 -58.45
C THR A 303 15.68 8.97 -58.33
N ARG A 304 16.27 9.66 -57.33
CA ARG A 304 17.21 10.78 -57.52
C ARG A 304 17.51 11.59 -56.24
N ARG A 305 18.82 11.74 -56.01
CA ARG A 305 19.57 12.97 -55.64
C ARG A 305 19.33 13.64 -54.27
N SER A 306 20.36 13.55 -53.44
CA SER A 306 20.79 14.59 -52.49
C SER A 306 21.07 15.92 -53.21
N PRO A 307 20.94 17.04 -52.49
CA PRO A 307 22.15 17.81 -52.26
C PRO A 307 22.32 18.36 -50.84
N SER A 308 23.59 18.49 -50.50
CA SER A 308 24.19 19.25 -49.41
C SER A 308 23.88 20.74 -49.45
N THR A 309 23.69 21.36 -48.28
CA THR A 309 24.00 22.77 -47.99
C THR A 309 24.11 22.91 -46.47
N SER A 310 25.33 22.96 -45.90
CA SER A 310 26.10 24.17 -45.63
C SER A 310 25.42 25.15 -44.66
N ARG A 311 25.96 25.20 -43.43
CA ARG A 311 25.83 26.30 -42.47
C ARG A 311 26.22 27.65 -43.09
N PRO A 312 25.78 28.76 -42.46
CA PRO A 312 26.75 29.73 -41.99
C PRO A 312 26.56 30.11 -40.52
N ARG A 313 27.69 30.54 -39.94
CA ARG A 313 27.85 31.21 -38.66
C ARG A 313 27.19 32.60 -38.70
N THR A 314 26.58 32.99 -37.58
CA THR A 314 26.89 34.20 -36.80
C THR A 314 26.50 33.93 -35.37
#